data_AF-Q4JC63-F1
#
_entry.id   AF-Q4JC63-F1
#
_cell.length_a   1.000
_cell.length_b   1.000
_cell.length_c   1.000
_cell.angle_alpha   90.00
_cell.angle_beta   90.00
_cell.angle_gamma   90.00
#
_symmetry.space_group_name_H-M   'P 1'
#
loop_
_entity.id
_entity.type
_entity.pdbx_description
1 polymer ?
#
loop_
_entity_poly.entity_id
_entity_poly.type
_entity_poly.pdbx_seq_one_letter_code
_entity_poly.pdbx_strand_id
1 'polypeptide(L)'
;MTAVPTYVDLKVIVNNGSNVQIRFDNGSYISIKSSSQFLVRNDSYVYITTPIGSNSIINNVSTNFYILFVTNDSVVNVTFVKSHELNSSSSPSVDLLGVGLGVMALAIYLIIKRRQ
;
A
#
# COMPACT_ATOMS: atom_id res chain seq x y z
N MET A 1 12.94 -8.33 -32.20
CA MET A 1 12.28 -7.01 -32.07
C MET A 1 12.27 -6.66 -30.59
N THR A 2 13.08 -5.71 -30.14
CA THR A 2 13.01 -5.20 -28.77
C THR A 2 11.93 -4.14 -28.73
N ALA A 3 10.81 -4.42 -28.05
CA ALA A 3 9.74 -3.45 -27.87
C ALA A 3 10.29 -2.25 -27.07
N VAL A 4 10.12 -1.03 -27.61
CA VAL A 4 10.47 0.20 -26.89
C VAL A 4 9.46 0.35 -25.75
N PRO A 5 9.89 0.41 -24.48
CA PRO A 5 8.97 0.61 -23.37
C PRO A 5 8.31 1.98 -23.50
N THR A 6 6.99 2.00 -23.43
CA THR A 6 6.19 3.22 -23.35
C THR A 6 6.09 3.67 -21.89
N TYR A 7 6.04 4.98 -21.68
CA TYR A 7 5.92 5.60 -20.36
C TYR A 7 4.67 6.49 -20.33
N VAL A 8 3.98 6.51 -19.19
CA VAL A 8 2.79 7.32 -18.93
C VAL A 8 2.94 8.07 -17.62
N ASP A 9 2.17 9.13 -17.47
CA ASP A 9 2.18 9.94 -16.25
C ASP A 9 1.34 9.28 -15.14
N LEU A 10 1.97 9.10 -13.98
CA LEU A 10 1.31 8.76 -12.73
C LEU A 10 1.28 9.98 -11.82
N LYS A 11 0.09 10.49 -11.52
CA LYS A 11 -0.11 11.57 -10.56
C LYS A 11 -0.59 11.00 -9.22
N VAL A 12 0.17 11.25 -8.17
CA VAL A 12 -0.22 10.92 -6.79
C VAL A 12 -0.52 12.21 -6.05
N ILE A 13 -1.77 12.42 -5.70
CA ILE A 13 -2.26 13.58 -4.96
C ILE A 13 -2.24 13.24 -3.47
N VAL A 14 -1.51 14.01 -2.67
CA VAL A 14 -1.37 13.78 -1.22
C VAL A 14 -2.05 14.92 -0.45
N ASN A 15 -3.15 14.61 0.23
CA ASN A 15 -3.89 15.55 1.06
C ASN A 15 -3.58 15.32 2.54
N ASN A 16 -3.45 16.42 3.30
CA ASN A 16 -3.14 16.43 4.73
C ASN A 16 -1.77 15.82 5.13
N GLY A 17 -0.85 15.74 4.17
CA GLY A 17 0.61 15.77 4.37
C GLY A 17 1.17 14.78 5.38
N SER A 18 1.27 13.50 4.98
CA SER A 18 2.14 12.52 5.62
C SER A 18 2.92 11.74 4.57
N ASN A 19 3.81 10.87 5.01
CA ASN A 19 4.68 10.12 4.12
C ASN A 19 3.87 9.08 3.33
N VAL A 20 4.02 9.06 2.01
CA VAL A 20 3.44 8.05 1.11
C VAL A 20 4.60 7.37 0.42
N GLN A 21 4.69 6.05 0.56
CA GLN A 21 5.68 5.27 -0.16
C GLN A 21 5.05 4.73 -1.44
N ILE A 22 5.79 4.84 -2.53
CA ILE A 22 5.41 4.37 -3.87
C ILE A 22 6.50 3.39 -4.28
N ARG A 23 6.13 2.14 -4.57
CA ARG A 23 7.03 1.10 -5.07
C ARG A 23 6.62 0.71 -6.47
N PHE A 24 7.59 0.69 -7.38
CA PHE A 24 7.42 0.33 -8.78
C PHE A 24 7.68 -1.16 -9.01
N ASP A 25 7.21 -1.68 -10.14
CA ASP A 25 7.37 -3.08 -10.57
C ASP A 25 8.84 -3.56 -10.61
N ASN A 26 9.75 -2.66 -10.94
CA ASN A 26 11.20 -2.89 -10.96
C ASN A 26 11.85 -2.99 -9.57
N GLY A 27 11.06 -2.91 -8.49
CA GLY A 27 11.49 -2.97 -7.10
C GLY A 27 12.01 -1.65 -6.53
N SER A 28 12.17 -0.61 -7.34
CA SER A 28 12.52 0.73 -6.86
C SER A 28 11.37 1.35 -6.07
N TYR A 29 11.68 2.26 -5.16
CA TYR A 29 10.67 2.96 -4.37
C TYR A 29 11.05 4.41 -4.13
N ILE A 30 10.04 5.24 -3.92
CA ILE A 30 10.16 6.65 -3.57
C ILE A 30 9.20 6.98 -2.44
N SER A 31 9.55 7.97 -1.63
CA SER A 31 8.72 8.46 -0.54
C SER A 31 8.38 9.92 -0.82
N ILE A 32 7.09 10.26 -0.79
CA ILE A 32 6.61 11.63 -1.01
C ILE A 32 5.78 12.11 0.17
N LYS A 33 5.75 13.43 0.37
CA LYS A 33 4.91 14.09 1.40
C LYS A 33 3.90 15.08 0.80
N SER A 34 4.00 15.33 -0.51
CA SER A 34 3.17 16.27 -1.25
C SER A 34 2.82 15.68 -2.61
N SER A 35 1.75 16.21 -3.20
CA SER A 35 1.30 15.82 -4.54
C SER A 35 2.45 15.85 -5.54
N SER A 36 2.66 14.74 -6.25
CA SER A 36 3.80 14.55 -7.14
C SER A 36 3.37 13.80 -8.40
N GLN A 37 4.12 13.98 -9.49
CA GLN A 37 3.90 13.31 -10.76
C GLN A 37 5.18 12.58 -11.18
N PHE A 38 5.01 11.38 -11.74
CA PHE A 38 6.09 10.49 -12.13
C PHE A 38 5.85 9.92 -13.52
N LEU A 39 6.93 9.78 -14.30
CA LEU A 39 6.91 8.96 -15.50
C LEU A 39 7.12 7.50 -15.10
N VAL A 40 6.13 6.66 -15.39
CA VAL A 40 6.10 5.24 -15.04
C VAL A 40 5.91 4.43 -16.31
N ARG A 41 6.48 3.23 -16.36
CA ARG A 41 6.31 2.32 -17.49
C ARG A 41 4.82 1.99 -17.67
N ASN A 42 4.32 2.08 -18.90
CA ASN A 42 2.96 1.66 -19.22
C ASN A 42 2.80 0.14 -18.97
N ASP A 43 1.59 -0.28 -18.61
CA ASP A 43 1.27 -1.69 -18.35
C ASP A 43 2.08 -2.29 -17.19
N SER A 44 2.41 -1.47 -16.18
CA SER A 44 3.15 -1.87 -14.98
C SER A 44 2.30 -1.71 -13.72
N TYR A 45 2.74 -2.34 -12.63
CA TYR A 45 2.10 -2.21 -11.32
C TYR A 45 2.86 -1.23 -10.43
N VAL A 46 2.11 -0.39 -9.73
CA VAL A 46 2.62 0.50 -8.70
C VAL A 46 1.90 0.23 -7.39
N TYR A 47 2.68 0.06 -6.34
CA TYR A 47 2.21 -0.17 -4.99
C TYR A 47 2.34 1.12 -4.19
N ILE A 48 1.24 1.61 -3.67
CA ILE A 48 1.17 2.83 -2.88
C ILE A 48 0.84 2.43 -1.45
N THR A 49 1.66 2.85 -0.50
CA THR A 49 1.48 2.53 0.92
C THR A 49 1.60 3.77 1.79
N THR A 50 0.81 3.81 2.85
CA THR A 50 0.90 4.81 3.92
C THR A 50 1.43 4.17 5.19
N PRO A 51 2.00 4.95 6.14
CA PRO A 51 2.48 4.46 7.41
C PRO A 51 1.43 3.62 8.15
N ILE A 52 1.87 2.50 8.71
CA ILE A 52 1.02 1.66 9.55
C ILE A 52 0.51 2.49 10.73
N GLY A 53 -0.80 2.40 11.00
CA GLY A 53 -1.45 3.18 12.06
C GLY A 53 -1.88 4.58 11.64
N SER A 54 -1.61 5.01 10.40
CA SER A 54 -2.25 6.20 9.84
C SER A 54 -3.69 5.89 9.44
N ASN A 55 -4.60 6.85 9.66
CA ASN A 55 -5.95 6.79 9.11
C ASN A 55 -5.92 7.42 7.72
N SER A 56 -5.81 6.59 6.69
CA SER A 56 -5.65 7.03 5.31
C SER A 56 -6.80 6.52 4.43
N ILE A 57 -7.17 7.37 3.49
CA ILE A 57 -8.16 7.09 2.45
C ILE A 57 -7.43 7.17 1.11
N ILE A 58 -7.34 6.06 0.39
CA ILE A 58 -6.76 5.97 -0.94
C ILE A 58 -7.88 5.71 -1.94
N ASN A 59 -8.04 6.58 -2.94
CA ASN A 59 -9.12 6.49 -3.93
C ASN A 59 -10.50 6.22 -3.30
N ASN A 60 -10.82 6.98 -2.25
CA ASN A 60 -12.08 6.91 -1.51
C ASN A 60 -12.31 5.61 -0.71
N VAL A 61 -11.26 4.79 -0.53
CA VAL A 61 -11.28 3.57 0.29
C VAL A 61 -10.39 3.77 1.52
N SER A 62 -10.90 3.48 2.72
CA SER A 62 -10.11 3.50 3.96
C SER A 62 -9.15 2.32 3.97
N THR A 63 -7.89 2.57 3.61
CA THR A 63 -6.84 1.54 3.49
C THR A 63 -5.46 2.15 3.59
N ASN A 64 -4.51 1.38 4.11
CA ASN A 64 -3.10 1.76 4.18
C ASN A 64 -2.27 1.34 2.95
N PHE A 65 -2.89 0.62 2.01
CA PHE A 65 -2.22 0.16 0.80
C PHE A 65 -3.17 0.20 -0.40
N TYR A 66 -2.60 0.41 -1.58
CA TYR A 66 -3.31 0.42 -2.85
C TYR A 66 -2.39 -0.11 -3.95
N ILE A 67 -2.92 -0.99 -4.79
CA ILE A 67 -2.20 -1.54 -5.96
C ILE A 67 -2.86 -0.95 -7.19
N LEU A 68 -2.09 -0.23 -7.98
CA LEU A 68 -2.54 0.37 -9.23
C LEU A 68 -1.90 -0.36 -10.40
N PHE A 69 -2.73 -0.80 -11.34
CA PHE A 69 -2.25 -1.14 -12.69
C PHE A 69 -2.24 0.14 -13.53
N VAL A 70 -1.04 0.58 -13.92
CA VAL A 70 -0.82 1.86 -14.60
C VAL A 70 -1.10 1.67 -16.09
N THR A 71 -2.20 2.26 -16.54
CA THR A 71 -2.59 2.35 -17.95
C THR A 71 -3.11 3.75 -18.22
N ASN A 72 -2.56 4.43 -19.23
CA ASN A 72 -2.84 5.85 -19.50
C ASN A 72 -2.50 6.77 -18.29
N ASP A 73 -2.85 8.06 -18.40
CA ASP A 73 -2.63 9.05 -17.33
C ASP A 73 -3.40 8.67 -16.06
N SER A 74 -2.70 8.02 -15.13
CA SER A 74 -3.29 7.43 -13.94
C SER A 74 -3.21 8.42 -12.77
N VAL A 75 -4.30 8.57 -12.02
CA VAL A 75 -4.38 9.48 -10.87
C VAL A 75 -4.77 8.71 -9.61
N VAL A 76 -4.02 8.91 -8.52
CA VAL A 76 -4.32 8.33 -7.21
C VAL A 76 -4.42 9.42 -6.18
N ASN A 77 -5.50 9.41 -5.41
CA ASN A 77 -5.74 10.36 -4.33
C ASN A 77 -5.49 9.66 -3.00
N VAL A 78 -4.48 10.14 -2.26
CA VAL A 78 -4.15 9.69 -0.91
C VAL A 78 -4.48 10.82 0.05
N THR A 79 -5.41 10.57 0.97
CA THR A 79 -5.84 11.56 1.96
C THR A 79 -5.59 11.03 3.35
N PHE A 80 -4.85 11.79 4.15
CA PHE A 80 -4.68 11.50 5.57
C PHE A 80 -5.81 12.15 6.36
N VAL A 81 -6.54 11.35 7.11
CA VAL A 81 -7.54 11.84 8.05
C VAL A 81 -6.82 12.14 9.35
N LYS A 82 -6.67 13.42 9.67
CA LYS A 82 -6.18 13.82 11.00
C LYS A 82 -7.19 13.32 12.03
N SER A 83 -6.75 12.51 12.97
CA SER A 83 -7.54 12.20 14.16
C SER A 83 -7.66 13.48 14.99
N HIS A 84 -8.66 14.32 14.71
CA HIS A 84 -9.09 15.30 15.69
C HIS A 84 -9.88 14.51 16.75
N GLU A 85 -9.30 14.41 17.94
CA GLU A 85 -9.86 13.83 19.18
C GLU A 85 -11.07 12.89 19.02
N LEU A 86 -10.81 11.61 18.75
CA LEU A 86 -11.65 10.58 19.33
C LEU A 86 -11.09 10.31 20.72
N ASN A 87 -11.64 10.99 21.72
CA ASN A 87 -11.65 10.48 23.09
C ASN A 87 -12.43 9.16 23.08
N SER A 88 -11.76 8.10 22.64
CA SER A 88 -12.17 6.73 22.88
C SER A 88 -10.90 5.92 22.95
N SER A 89 -10.48 5.65 24.18
CA SER A 89 -9.58 4.57 24.53
C SER A 89 -10.15 3.26 24.01
N SER A 90 -9.86 2.92 22.76
CA SER A 90 -10.00 1.57 22.24
C SER A 90 -8.63 1.16 21.73
N SER A 91 -7.93 0.37 22.54
CA SER A 91 -6.76 -0.39 22.13
C SER A 91 -7.04 -1.06 20.78
N PRO A 92 -6.06 -1.12 19.86
CA PRO A 92 -6.27 -1.84 18.60
C PRO A 92 -6.60 -3.29 18.95
N SER A 93 -7.83 -3.70 18.65
CA SER A 93 -8.20 -5.12 18.65
C SER A 93 -7.45 -5.75 17.49
N VAL A 94 -6.25 -6.25 17.77
CA VAL A 94 -5.59 -7.22 16.90
C VAL A 94 -6.51 -8.43 16.93
N ASP A 95 -7.17 -8.72 15.82
CA ASP A 95 -8.01 -9.90 15.69
C ASP A 95 -7.11 -11.14 15.77
N LEU A 96 -6.92 -11.62 17.00
CA LEU A 96 -6.05 -12.73 17.38
C LEU A 96 -6.43 -14.03 16.65
N LEU A 97 -7.65 -14.08 16.09
CA LEU A 97 -8.15 -15.19 15.28
C LEU A 97 -7.38 -15.34 13.95
N GLY A 98 -7.02 -14.25 13.27
CA GLY A 98 -6.29 -14.31 12.00
C GLY A 98 -4.82 -14.69 12.16
N VAL A 99 -4.16 -14.08 13.15
CA VAL A 99 -2.75 -14.37 13.48
C VAL A 99 -2.62 -15.76 14.13
N GLY A 100 -3.57 -16.15 14.99
CA GLY A 100 -3.59 -17.45 15.65
C GLY A 100 -3.74 -18.62 14.68
N LEU A 101 -4.60 -18.50 13.67
CA LEU A 101 -4.75 -19.53 12.64
C LEU A 101 -3.47 -19.69 11.79
N GLY A 102 -2.79 -18.58 11.46
CA GLY A 102 -1.54 -18.61 10.70
C GLY A 102 -0.40 -19.32 11.44
N VAL A 103 -0.23 -19.04 12.75
CA VAL A 103 0.79 -19.69 13.58
C VAL A 103 0.47 -21.17 13.81
N MET A 104 -0.82 -21.53 13.97
CA MET A 104 -1.25 -22.92 14.12
C MET A 104 -1.00 -23.74 12.84
N ALA A 105 -1.31 -23.20 11.66
CA ALA A 105 -1.04 -23.85 10.38
C ALA A 105 0.47 -24.09 10.18
N LEU A 106 1.31 -23.11 10.54
CA LEU A 106 2.76 -23.23 10.49
C LEU A 106 3.29 -24.30 11.46
N ALA A 107 2.76 -24.36 12.69
CA ALA A 107 3.13 -25.37 13.67
C ALA A 107 2.77 -26.79 13.20
N ILE A 108 1.55 -26.98 12.67
CA ILE A 108 1.11 -28.27 12.11
C ILE A 108 2.00 -28.69 10.94
N TYR A 109 2.30 -27.77 10.01
CA TYR A 109 3.20 -28.03 8.88
C TYR A 109 4.58 -28.50 9.33
N LEU A 110 5.19 -27.82 10.32
CA LEU A 110 6.51 -28.20 10.84
C LEU A 110 6.50 -29.57 11.53
N ILE A 111 5.43 -29.92 12.26
CA ILE A 111 5.29 -31.24 12.89
C ILE A 111 5.18 -32.35 11.83
N ILE A 112 4.39 -32.14 10.78
CA ILE A 112 4.24 -33.11 9.69
C ILE A 112 5.56 -33.27 8.94
N LYS A 113 6.23 -32.16 8.58
CA LYS A 113 7.50 -32.19 7.84
C LYS A 113 8.62 -32.90 8.61
N ARG A 114 8.63 -32.86 9.94
CA ARG A 114 9.63 -33.57 10.77
C ARG A 114 9.44 -35.08 10.85
N ARG A 115 8.29 -35.62 10.41
CA ARG A 115 7.97 -37.05 10.47
C ARG A 115 8.15 -37.78 9.13
N GLN A 116 8.54 -37.08 8.06
CA GLN A 116 9.03 -37.66 6.81
C GLN A 116 10.55 -37.69 6.83
#